data_AF-A0A920EPU4-F1
#
_entry.id   AF-A0A920EPU4-F1
#
_cell.length_a   1.000
_cell.length_b   1.000
_cell.length_c   1.000
_cell.angle_alpha   90.00
_cell.angle_beta   90.00
_cell.angle_gamma   90.00
#
_symmetry.space_group_name_H-M   'P 1'
#
loop_
_entity.id
_entity.type
_entity.pdbx_description
1 polymer ?
#
loop_
_entity_poly.entity_id
_entity_poly.type
_entity_poly.pdbx_seq_one_letter_code
_entity_poly.pdbx_strand_id
1 'polypeptide(L)'
;MTPAAQVFSASQILQEILNGKNANYLLQKWGKENRFAGSKDRRAIRDFVYDALRIKRSALSRIKAPHSGRNWALGVLMEANEDLEQYFNDEAYGSPRLTSTEKLAIKKPQNQ
;
A
#
# COMPACT_ATOMS: atom_id res chain seq x y z
N MET A 1 -5.76 14.45 2.29
CA MET A 1 -4.51 13.78 1.87
C MET A 1 -4.67 13.31 0.43
N THR A 2 -3.61 13.26 -0.38
CA THR A 2 -3.70 12.72 -1.76
C THR A 2 -3.72 11.18 -1.73
N PRO A 3 -4.24 10.51 -2.79
CA PRO A 3 -4.21 9.05 -2.88
C PRO A 3 -2.78 8.48 -2.73
N ALA A 4 -1.78 9.15 -3.32
CA ALA A 4 -0.38 8.77 -3.19
C ALA A 4 0.13 8.79 -1.74
N ALA A 5 -0.23 9.81 -0.96
CA ALA A 5 0.13 9.90 0.45
C ALA A 5 -0.61 8.84 1.30
N GLN A 6 -1.87 8.52 0.96
CA GLN A 6 -2.64 7.46 1.61
C GLN A 6 -1.99 6.09 1.42
N VAL A 7 -1.63 5.75 0.19
CA VAL A 7 -0.93 4.49 -0.10
C VAL A 7 0.47 4.48 0.51
N PHE A 8 1.18 5.60 0.53
CA PHE A 8 2.47 5.69 1.21
C PHE A 8 2.35 5.34 2.70
N SER A 9 1.41 5.99 3.40
CA SER A 9 1.14 5.75 4.82
C SER A 9 0.72 4.30 5.08
N ALA A 10 -0.18 3.76 4.24
CA ALA A 10 -0.62 2.38 4.34
C ALA A 10 0.55 1.41 4.13
N SER A 11 1.43 1.67 3.16
CA SER A 11 2.59 0.82 2.88
C SER A 11 3.56 0.73 4.07
N GLN A 12 3.75 1.83 4.82
CA GLN A 12 4.55 1.82 6.04
C GLN A 12 3.90 0.97 7.14
N ILE A 13 2.58 1.06 7.31
CA ILE A 13 1.84 0.22 8.25
C ILE A 13 1.94 -1.26 7.83
N LEU A 14 1.79 -1.56 6.54
CA LEU A 14 1.91 -2.92 6.02
C LEU A 14 3.31 -3.50 6.23
N GLN A 15 4.37 -2.69 6.11
CA GLN A 15 5.73 -3.12 6.42
C GLN A 15 5.87 -3.57 7.88
N GLU A 16 5.31 -2.82 8.81
CA GLU A 16 5.32 -3.16 10.23
C GLU A 16 4.50 -4.41 10.54
N ILE A 17 3.41 -4.63 9.80
CA ILE A 17 2.62 -5.87 9.91
C ILE A 17 3.42 -7.07 9.37
N LEU A 18 4.18 -6.91 8.27
CA LEU A 18 5.09 -7.96 7.79
C LEU A 18 6.15 -8.32 8.85
N ASN A 19 6.56 -7.35 9.67
CA ASN A 19 7.45 -7.55 10.81
C ASN A 19 6.75 -8.18 12.04
N GLY A 20 5.50 -8.62 11.92
CA GLY A 20 4.76 -9.34 12.96
C GLY A 20 3.93 -8.47 13.92
N LYS A 21 3.84 -7.16 13.70
CA LYS A 21 3.06 -6.26 14.56
C LYS A 21 1.56 -6.34 14.25
N ASN A 22 0.73 -6.13 15.27
CA ASN A 22 -0.73 -6.17 15.15
C ASN A 22 -1.27 -4.94 14.38
N ALA A 23 -2.14 -5.18 13.38
CA ALA A 23 -2.70 -4.15 12.52
C ALA A 23 -3.55 -3.11 13.30
N ASN A 24 -4.41 -3.55 14.21
CA ASN A 24 -5.30 -2.65 14.97
C ASN A 24 -4.47 -1.68 15.83
N TYR A 25 -3.44 -2.21 16.50
CA TYR A 25 -2.51 -1.40 17.29
C TYR A 25 -1.78 -0.36 16.42
N LEU A 26 -1.23 -0.78 15.28
CA LEU A 26 -0.52 0.12 14.36
C LEU A 26 -1.42 1.22 13.81
N LEU A 27 -2.64 0.89 13.39
CA LEU A 27 -3.61 1.87 12.88
C LEU A 27 -4.03 2.88 13.96
N GLN A 28 -4.20 2.43 15.21
CA GLN A 28 -4.50 3.33 16.33
C GLN A 28 -3.30 4.24 16.63
N LYS A 29 -2.09 3.68 16.69
CA LYS A 29 -0.85 4.43 16.92
C LYS A 29 -0.63 5.47 15.82
N TRP A 30 -0.71 5.07 14.55
CA TRP A 30 -0.56 5.96 13.41
C TRP A 30 -1.55 7.13 13.47
N GLY A 31 -2.81 6.89 13.82
CA GLY A 31 -3.82 7.95 13.95
C GLY A 31 -3.57 8.93 15.10
N LYS A 32 -2.85 8.53 16.16
CA LYS A 32 -2.41 9.43 17.24
C LYS A 32 -1.23 10.29 16.82
N GLU A 33 -0.28 9.71 16.07
CA GLU A 33 0.91 10.40 15.56
C GLU A 33 0.56 11.37 14.43
N ASN A 34 -0.43 11.02 13.58
CA ASN A 34 -0.86 11.83 12.44
C ASN A 34 -2.11 12.65 12.79
N ARG A 35 -1.94 13.62 13.70
CA ARG A 35 -3.05 14.45 14.22
C ARG A 35 -3.74 15.27 13.14
N PHE A 36 -3.01 15.63 12.07
CA PHE A 36 -3.51 16.38 10.93
C PHE A 36 -4.34 15.53 9.95
N ALA A 37 -4.28 14.20 10.03
CA ALA A 37 -5.09 13.34 9.18
C ALA A 37 -6.56 13.39 9.62
N GLY A 38 -7.44 13.81 8.71
CA GLY A 38 -8.89 13.89 8.94
C GLY A 38 -9.56 12.51 9.02
N SER A 39 -10.85 12.47 9.36
CA SER A 39 -11.63 11.23 9.45
C SER A 39 -11.65 10.45 8.12
N LYS A 40 -11.76 11.15 6.99
CA LYS A 40 -11.73 10.56 5.64
C LYS A 40 -10.40 9.84 5.36
N ASP A 41 -9.28 10.49 5.65
CA ASP A 41 -7.94 9.93 5.41
C ASP A 41 -7.67 8.72 6.31
N ARG A 42 -8.04 8.82 7.59
CA ARG A 42 -7.94 7.70 8.54
C ARG A 42 -8.75 6.49 8.10
N ARG A 43 -9.96 6.72 7.55
CA ARG A 43 -10.82 5.66 7.02
C ARG A 43 -10.18 5.04 5.77
N ALA A 44 -9.74 5.86 4.81
CA ALA A 44 -9.12 5.37 3.58
C ALA A 44 -7.91 4.46 3.84
N ILE A 45 -7.01 4.87 4.74
CA ILE A 45 -5.81 4.08 5.09
C ILE A 45 -6.18 2.79 5.83
N ARG A 46 -7.13 2.88 6.76
CA ARG A 46 -7.64 1.71 7.49
C ARG A 46 -8.23 0.69 6.53
N ASP A 47 -9.13 1.14 5.65
CA ASP A 47 -9.81 0.29 4.69
C ASP A 47 -8.78 -0.38 3.78
N PHE A 48 -7.83 0.39 3.23
CA PHE A 48 -6.74 -0.13 2.40
C PHE A 48 -5.91 -1.20 3.14
N VAL A 49 -5.52 -0.97 4.40
CA VAL A 49 -4.74 -1.93 5.18
C VAL A 49 -5.51 -3.24 5.42
N TYR A 50 -6.81 -3.16 5.71
CA TYR A 50 -7.62 -4.37 5.88
C TYR A 50 -7.90 -5.10 4.57
N ASP A 51 -8.11 -4.38 3.47
CA ASP A 51 -8.22 -4.98 2.15
C ASP A 51 -6.93 -5.72 1.79
N ALA A 52 -5.78 -5.07 2.02
CA ALA A 52 -4.47 -5.70 1.83
C ALA A 52 -4.31 -7.00 2.63
N LEU A 53 -4.79 -7.02 3.88
CA LEU A 53 -4.78 -8.23 4.72
C LEU A 53 -5.66 -9.35 4.16
N ARG A 54 -6.85 -9.02 3.64
CA ARG A 54 -7.79 -10.00 3.06
C ARG A 54 -7.19 -10.68 1.83
N ILE A 55 -6.49 -9.93 0.99
CA ILE A 55 -5.91 -10.43 -0.27
C ILE A 55 -4.39 -10.62 -0.20
N LYS A 56 -3.83 -10.80 1.00
CA LYS A 56 -2.37 -10.84 1.23
C LYS A 56 -1.63 -11.76 0.26
N ARG A 57 -2.13 -12.99 0.09
CA ARG A 57 -1.48 -14.00 -0.73
C ARG A 57 -1.53 -13.65 -2.22
N SER A 58 -2.67 -13.22 -2.75
CA SER A 58 -2.78 -12.85 -4.17
C SER A 58 -1.97 -11.59 -4.46
N ALA A 59 -2.14 -10.53 -3.66
CA ALA A 59 -1.42 -9.28 -3.80
C ALA A 59 0.11 -9.47 -3.78
N LEU A 60 0.66 -10.17 -2.78
CA LEU A 60 2.10 -10.44 -2.73
C LEU A 60 2.56 -11.31 -3.92
N SER A 61 1.73 -12.22 -4.41
CA SER A 61 2.08 -13.06 -5.55
C SER A 61 2.21 -12.29 -6.87
N ARG A 62 1.66 -11.06 -6.96
CA ARG A 62 1.76 -10.20 -8.16
C ARG A 62 3.17 -9.67 -8.40
N ILE A 63 4.01 -9.63 -7.37
CA ILE A 63 5.34 -9.03 -7.46
C ILE A 63 6.41 -10.11 -7.30
N LYS A 64 7.28 -10.26 -8.30
CA LYS A 64 8.46 -11.13 -8.27
C LYS A 64 9.64 -10.44 -7.56
N ALA A 65 9.42 -9.99 -6.33
CA ALA A 65 10.44 -9.35 -5.50
C ALA A 65 10.21 -9.72 -4.02
N PRO A 66 11.19 -9.49 -3.12
CA PRO A 66 10.99 -9.70 -1.69
C PRO A 66 9.75 -8.98 -1.16
N HIS A 67 9.07 -9.59 -0.19
CA HIS A 67 7.91 -8.97 0.43
C HIS A 67 8.32 -7.70 1.17
N SER A 68 7.68 -6.59 0.81
CA SER A 68 7.79 -5.31 1.49
C SER A 68 6.40 -4.69 1.57
N GLY A 69 6.19 -3.76 2.49
CA GLY A 69 4.92 -3.05 2.60
C GLY A 69 4.54 -2.32 1.31
N ARG A 70 5.55 -1.79 0.60
CA ARG A 70 5.39 -1.16 -0.71
C ARG A 70 5.00 -2.15 -1.81
N ASN A 71 5.69 -3.28 -1.93
CA ASN A 71 5.35 -4.32 -2.91
C ASN A 71 3.96 -4.91 -2.64
N TRP A 72 3.59 -5.02 -1.37
CA TRP A 72 2.26 -5.46 -0.99
C TRP A 72 1.19 -4.44 -1.41
N ALA A 73 1.39 -3.14 -1.11
CA ALA A 73 0.47 -2.09 -1.53
C ALA A 73 0.32 -2.02 -3.06
N LEU A 74 1.43 -2.15 -3.80
CA LEU A 74 1.42 -2.25 -5.26
C LEU A 74 0.58 -3.44 -5.74
N GLY A 75 0.79 -4.62 -5.15
CA GLY A 75 0.01 -5.81 -5.46
C GLY A 75 -1.49 -5.65 -5.19
N VAL A 76 -1.87 -4.93 -4.13
CA VAL A 76 -3.28 -4.64 -3.81
C VAL A 76 -3.93 -3.77 -4.88
N LEU A 77 -3.26 -2.69 -5.29
CA LEU A 77 -3.76 -1.80 -6.35
C LEU A 77 -3.89 -2.53 -7.69
N MET A 78 -2.97 -3.45 -7.98
CA MET A 78 -3.05 -4.30 -9.17
C MET A 78 -4.25 -5.26 -9.15
N GLU A 79 -4.54 -5.88 -8.00
CA GLU A 79 -5.69 -6.78 -7.84
C GLU A 79 -7.01 -6.00 -7.93
N ALA A 80 -7.02 -4.74 -7.50
CA ALA A 80 -8.16 -3.83 -7.64
C ALA A 80 -8.27 -3.19 -9.05
N ASN A 81 -7.33 -3.47 -9.96
CA ASN A 81 -7.24 -2.87 -11.30
C ASN A 81 -7.23 -1.32 -11.28
N GLU A 82 -6.56 -0.76 -10.26
CA GLU A 82 -6.43 0.68 -10.07
C GLU A 82 -5.31 1.27 -10.94
N ASP A 83 -5.43 2.56 -11.26
CA ASP A 83 -4.39 3.29 -11.98
C ASP A 83 -3.21 3.60 -11.04
N LEU A 84 -2.10 2.89 -11.22
CA LEU A 84 -0.90 3.00 -10.40
C LEU A 84 -0.29 4.41 -10.45
N GLU A 85 -0.47 5.17 -11.52
CA GLU A 85 0.05 6.53 -11.62
C GLU A 85 -0.67 7.50 -10.69
N GLN A 86 -1.86 7.17 -10.17
CA GLN A 86 -2.53 7.99 -9.16
C GLN A 86 -1.92 7.83 -7.76
N TYR A 87 -1.24 6.71 -7.53
CA TYR A 87 -0.71 6.34 -6.21
C TYR A 87 0.81 6.43 -6.13
N PHE A 88 1.52 6.32 -7.26
CA PHE A 88 2.97 6.39 -7.35
C PHE A 88 3.39 7.51 -8.30
N ASN A 89 3.38 8.76 -7.83
CA ASN A 89 3.52 9.96 -8.67
C ASN A 89 4.54 11.01 -8.19
N ASP A 90 5.35 10.71 -7.18
CA ASP A 90 6.34 11.63 -6.58
C ASP A 90 5.74 12.90 -5.95
N GLU A 91 4.46 12.91 -5.63
CA GLU A 91 3.86 14.01 -4.87
C GLU A 91 4.51 14.16 -3.48
N ALA A 92 4.46 15.38 -2.94
CA ALA A 92 4.91 15.65 -1.57
C ALA A 92 4.21 14.72 -0.57
N TYR A 93 5.00 14.03 0.26
CA TYR A 93 4.53 13.02 1.22
C TYR A 93 3.84 11.78 0.59
N GLY A 94 3.88 11.65 -0.74
CA GLY A 94 3.34 10.55 -1.52
C GLY A 94 4.35 9.43 -1.76
N SER A 95 3.88 8.32 -2.33
CA SER A 95 4.77 7.24 -2.73
C SER A 95 5.56 7.67 -3.97
N PRO A 96 6.89 7.46 -3.98
CA PRO A 96 7.70 7.71 -5.17
C PRO A 96 7.22 6.88 -6.36
N ARG A 97 7.40 7.39 -7.57
CA ARG A 97 7.11 6.68 -8.82
C ARG A 97 7.72 5.29 -8.82
N LEU A 98 7.06 4.39 -9.56
CA LEU A 98 7.58 3.04 -9.74
C LEU A 98 8.91 3.09 -10.50
N THR A 99 9.92 2.51 -9.88
CA THR A 99 11.24 2.33 -10.48
C THR A 99 11.18 1.32 -11.63
N SER A 100 12.17 1.36 -12.53
CA SER A 100 12.30 0.37 -13.61
C SER A 100 12.35 -1.07 -13.07
N THR A 101 13.02 -1.28 -11.94
CA THR A 101 13.11 -2.59 -11.27
C THR A 101 11.74 -3.08 -10.78
N GLU A 102 10.94 -2.20 -10.18
CA GLU A 102 9.59 -2.56 -9.72
C GLU A 102 8.69 -2.90 -10.91
N LYS A 103 8.74 -2.11 -11.98
CA LYS A 103 7.99 -2.37 -13.21
C LYS A 103 8.34 -3.72 -13.83
N LEU A 104 9.61 -4.14 -13.78
CA LEU A 104 10.06 -5.45 -14.25
C LEU A 104 9.65 -6.61 -13.32
N ALA A 105 9.55 -6.35 -12.02
CA ALA A 105 9.14 -7.35 -11.03
C ALA A 105 7.63 -7.66 -11.07
N ILE A 106 6.82 -6.75 -11.62
CA ILE A 106 5.38 -6.94 -11.78
C ILE A 106 5.10 -8.15 -12.71
N LYS A 107 4.31 -9.11 -12.21
CA LYS A 107 3.74 -10.16 -13.06
C LYS A 107 2.69 -9.54 -13.97
N LYS A 108 2.93 -9.59 -15.28
CA LYS A 108 1.90 -9.27 -16.28
C LYS A 108 0.69 -10.19 -16.06
N PRO A 109 -0.55 -9.68 -16.20
CA PRO A 109 -1.71 -10.54 -16.20
C PRO A 109 -1.50 -11.63 -17.26
N GLN A 110 -1.65 -12.89 -16.86
CA GLN A 110 -1.80 -13.97 -17.83
C GLN A 110 -3.15 -13.74 -18.47
N ASN A 111 -3.17 -13.12 -19.65
CA ASN A 111 -4.36 -13.09 -20.48
C ASN A 111 -4.78 -14.55 -20.69
N GLN A 112 -5.95 -14.91 -20.16
CA GLN A 112 -6.74 -16.03 -20.66
C GLN A 112 -7.53 -15.55 -21.87
#